data_AF-A0A6C0RAN3-F1
#
_entry.id   AF-A0A6C0RAN3-F1
#
_cell.length_a   1.000
_cell.length_b   1.000
_cell.length_c   1.000
_cell.angle_alpha   90.00
_cell.angle_beta   90.00
_cell.angle_gamma   90.00
#
_symmetry.space_group_name_H-M   'P 1'
#
loop_
_entity.id
_entity.type
_entity.pdbx_description
1 polymer ?
#
loop_
_entity_poly.entity_id
_entity_poly.type
_entity_poly.pdbx_seq_one_letter_code
_entity_poly.pdbx_strand_id
1 'polypeptide(L)'
;MGPWTKTHIGDRAVDFWNLKAGQGTVKFAGFLSEAEGAVFSGFESLQQHIDYGARGEDQIAMNEMLDVRAWNIGEDIWMVDYTTSLNSPLENGILLDAYRYGGGIGFRATETWHKDNCTVLTSDGKTRIDADGSYARWCLVEGESDVEEGRSGILFMSHPSNRMHPEPMRVWPIDSNGGRGDMYFEFVPIRHDDWKLDPKKTYTLKYRMIIFDGKLDAETAEKYWNSFASVPKAELK
;
A
#
# COMPACT_ATOMS: atom_id res chain seq x y z
N MET A 1 3.53 -0.73 -3.90
CA MET A 1 4.23 0.57 -3.77
C MET A 1 3.19 1.66 -3.55
N GLY A 2 3.52 2.74 -2.84
CA GLY A 2 2.59 3.84 -2.57
C GLY A 2 2.86 5.07 -3.46
N PRO A 3 2.01 5.39 -4.44
CA PRO A 3 2.26 6.50 -5.36
C PRO A 3 1.99 7.86 -4.71
N TRP A 4 2.87 8.84 -4.87
CA TRP A 4 2.63 10.23 -4.43
C TRP A 4 2.55 11.14 -5.65
N THR A 5 1.37 11.17 -6.28
CA THR A 5 1.15 11.85 -7.57
C THR A 5 0.64 13.28 -7.45
N LYS A 6 0.22 13.69 -6.26
CA LYS A 6 -0.33 15.03 -6.01
C LYS A 6 0.17 15.54 -4.66
N THR A 7 1.22 16.34 -4.69
CA THR A 7 1.84 16.92 -3.49
C THR A 7 2.16 18.39 -3.71
N HIS A 8 2.30 19.16 -2.62
CA HIS A 8 2.74 20.55 -2.64
C HIS A 8 3.92 20.81 -1.70
N ILE A 9 4.92 21.53 -2.21
CA ILE A 9 6.04 22.10 -1.46
C ILE A 9 5.90 23.62 -1.51
N GLY A 10 5.41 24.22 -0.42
CA GLY A 10 4.89 25.59 -0.47
C GLY A 10 3.72 25.67 -1.45
N ASP A 11 3.75 26.63 -2.36
CA ASP A 11 2.70 26.82 -3.38
C ASP A 11 2.92 25.99 -4.66
N ARG A 12 3.99 25.19 -4.74
CA ARG A 12 4.35 24.46 -5.95
C ARG A 12 3.92 23.00 -5.87
N ALA A 13 3.15 22.58 -6.87
CA ALA A 13 2.78 21.18 -7.06
C ALA A 13 3.98 20.33 -7.54
N VAL A 14 4.12 19.14 -6.97
CA VAL A 14 5.12 18.13 -7.34
C VAL A 14 4.46 16.76 -7.46
N ASP A 15 4.68 16.10 -8.59
CA ASP A 15 4.35 14.70 -8.84
C ASP A 15 5.65 13.88 -8.92
N PHE A 16 5.84 12.95 -7.99
CA PHE A 16 7.04 12.11 -7.93
C PHE A 16 6.98 10.88 -8.84
N TRP A 17 5.84 10.61 -9.49
CA TRP A 17 5.58 9.39 -10.27
C TRP A 17 5.42 9.66 -11.75
N ASN A 18 4.95 10.85 -12.14
CA ASN A 18 4.89 11.25 -13.54
C ASN A 18 6.25 11.74 -14.03
N LEU A 19 7.14 10.79 -14.35
CA LEU A 19 8.49 11.08 -14.84
C LEU A 19 8.51 11.96 -16.10
N LYS A 20 7.45 11.89 -16.92
CA LYS A 20 7.29 12.73 -18.12
C LYS A 20 7.05 14.20 -17.77
N ALA A 21 6.38 14.49 -16.65
CA ALA A 21 6.18 15.85 -16.18
C ALA A 21 7.48 16.47 -15.63
N GLY A 22 8.47 15.65 -15.24
CA GLY A 22 9.79 16.12 -14.82
C GLY A 22 9.77 16.97 -13.54
N GLN A 23 8.80 16.77 -12.67
CA GLN A 23 8.64 17.55 -11.43
C GLN A 23 9.42 16.94 -10.25
N GLY A 24 9.54 15.62 -10.23
CA GLY A 24 10.29 14.87 -9.23
C GLY A 24 10.49 13.42 -9.63
N THR A 25 11.12 12.65 -8.74
CA THR A 25 11.28 11.19 -8.87
C THR A 25 11.36 10.53 -7.51
N VAL A 26 11.24 9.21 -7.48
CA VAL A 26 11.67 8.38 -6.35
C VAL A 26 13.02 7.76 -6.67
N LYS A 27 13.98 7.91 -5.75
CA LYS A 27 15.33 7.33 -5.85
C LYS A 27 15.52 6.29 -4.75
N PHE A 28 15.97 5.09 -5.12
CA PHE A 28 16.50 4.12 -4.16
C PHE A 28 17.85 4.64 -3.61
N ALA A 29 17.90 4.92 -2.32
CA ALA A 29 19.11 5.43 -1.65
C ALA A 29 19.97 4.31 -1.06
N GLY A 30 19.39 3.13 -0.81
CA GLY A 30 20.10 1.93 -0.36
C GLY A 30 19.28 1.05 0.56
N PHE A 31 19.80 -0.14 0.86
CA PHE A 31 19.32 -0.96 1.97
C PHE A 31 19.90 -0.44 3.29
N LEU A 32 19.04 -0.33 4.31
CA LEU A 32 19.41 -0.01 5.69
C LEU A 32 19.71 -1.29 6.47
N SER A 33 18.97 -2.36 6.19
CA SER A 33 19.21 -3.70 6.73
C SER A 33 18.65 -4.77 5.80
N GLU A 34 19.22 -5.96 5.88
CA GLU A 34 18.80 -7.15 5.14
C GLU A 34 18.86 -8.34 6.10
N ALA A 35 17.87 -9.23 6.01
CA ALA A 35 17.78 -10.43 6.82
C ALA A 35 17.34 -11.61 5.96
N GLU A 36 18.10 -12.69 6.01
CA GLU A 36 17.77 -13.97 5.39
C GLU A 36 17.81 -15.04 6.49
N GLY A 37 16.76 -15.84 6.58
CA GLY A 37 16.65 -16.85 7.63
C GLY A 37 15.61 -17.91 7.33
N ALA A 38 15.73 -19.04 8.04
CA ALA A 38 14.84 -20.19 7.86
C ALA A 38 13.38 -19.92 8.28
N VAL A 39 13.14 -18.88 9.09
CA VAL A 39 11.80 -18.52 9.58
C VAL A 39 11.20 -17.37 8.78
N PHE A 40 12.02 -16.38 8.43
CA PHE A 40 11.59 -15.21 7.67
C PHE A 40 12.77 -14.63 6.90
N SER A 41 12.45 -13.89 5.85
CA SER A 41 13.40 -13.02 5.17
C SER A 41 12.80 -11.62 5.02
N GLY A 42 13.64 -10.61 4.90
CA GLY A 42 13.17 -9.24 4.82
C GLY A 42 14.30 -8.24 4.57
N PHE A 43 13.90 -7.00 4.34
CA PHE A 43 14.82 -5.89 4.15
C PHE A 43 14.17 -4.60 4.66
N GLU A 44 15.03 -3.65 5.00
CA GLU A 44 14.66 -2.25 5.15
C GLU A 44 15.40 -1.45 4.08
N SER A 45 14.66 -0.63 3.32
CA SER A 45 15.22 0.22 2.27
C SER A 45 14.89 1.69 2.49
N LEU A 46 15.82 2.56 2.12
CA LEU A 46 15.59 3.99 2.08
C LEU A 46 15.27 4.42 0.65
N GLN A 47 14.13 5.06 0.48
CA GLN A 47 13.69 5.72 -0.73
C GLN A 47 13.66 7.24 -0.48
N GLN A 48 14.08 8.01 -1.48
CA GLN A 48 14.10 9.47 -1.42
C GLN A 48 13.23 10.02 -2.55
N HIS A 49 12.20 10.77 -2.17
CA HIS A 49 11.37 11.53 -3.10
C HIS A 49 12.11 12.85 -3.38
N ILE A 50 12.65 12.95 -4.59
CA ILE A 50 13.48 14.07 -5.04
C ILE A 50 12.59 15.07 -5.78
N ASP A 51 12.73 16.32 -5.40
CA ASP A 51 12.08 17.46 -6.01
C ASP A 51 13.07 18.21 -6.92
N TYR A 52 12.78 18.24 -8.22
CA TYR A 52 13.62 18.87 -9.25
C TYR A 52 13.40 20.39 -9.40
N GLY A 53 12.38 20.94 -8.74
CA GLY A 53 11.89 22.30 -8.99
C GLY A 53 12.14 23.30 -7.88
N ALA A 54 13.05 23.01 -6.95
CA ALA A 54 13.49 23.99 -5.96
C ALA A 54 14.11 25.21 -6.66
N ARG A 55 14.03 26.41 -6.06
CA ARG A 55 14.86 27.55 -6.52
C ARG A 55 16.31 27.26 -6.14
N GLY A 56 16.99 26.40 -6.89
CA GLY A 56 18.32 25.88 -6.55
C GLY A 56 18.54 24.46 -7.06
N GLU A 57 19.40 23.71 -6.38
CA GLU A 57 19.66 22.30 -6.67
C GLU A 57 18.47 21.42 -6.29
N ASP A 58 18.37 20.26 -6.95
CA ASP A 58 17.44 19.20 -6.59
C ASP A 58 17.53 18.88 -5.10
N GLN A 59 16.40 18.74 -4.43
CA GLN A 59 16.36 18.52 -2.98
C GLN A 59 15.51 17.30 -2.62
N ILE A 60 15.80 16.71 -1.47
CA ILE A 60 14.97 15.65 -0.89
C ILE A 60 13.73 16.31 -0.30
N ALA A 61 12.56 16.00 -0.85
CA ALA A 61 11.29 16.47 -0.33
C ALA A 61 10.76 15.57 0.80
N MET A 62 10.99 14.26 0.67
CA MET A 62 10.54 13.27 1.63
C MET A 62 11.45 12.04 1.58
N ASN A 63 11.78 11.52 2.75
CA ASN A 63 12.40 10.22 2.94
C ASN A 63 11.30 9.20 3.26
N GLU A 64 11.40 8.02 2.67
CA GLU A 64 10.53 6.87 2.91
C GLU A 64 11.40 5.67 3.29
N MET A 65 11.28 5.21 4.53
CA MET A 65 11.86 3.94 4.97
C MET A 65 10.82 2.85 4.79
N LEU A 66 11.15 1.82 4.01
CA LEU A 66 10.29 0.69 3.72
C LEU A 66 10.88 -0.57 4.36
N ASP A 67 10.23 -1.08 5.42
CA ASP A 67 10.51 -2.37 6.08
C ASP A 67 9.55 -3.42 5.54
N VAL A 68 10.09 -4.46 4.91
CA VAL A 68 9.34 -5.60 4.37
C VAL A 68 9.85 -6.87 5.00
N ARG A 69 8.93 -7.70 5.48
CA ARG A 69 9.23 -9.03 6.04
C ARG A 69 8.26 -10.04 5.49
N ALA A 70 8.78 -11.21 5.11
CA ALA A 70 7.99 -12.30 4.54
C ALA A 70 8.22 -13.60 5.32
N TRP A 71 7.14 -14.32 5.54
CA TRP A 71 7.10 -15.64 6.18
C TRP A 71 6.33 -16.60 5.29
N ASN A 72 6.82 -17.83 5.16
CA ASN A 72 5.98 -18.95 4.77
C ASN A 72 5.26 -19.44 6.03
N ILE A 73 3.92 -19.41 6.03
CA ILE A 73 3.11 -19.73 7.22
C ILE A 73 2.23 -20.98 7.02
N GLY A 74 2.44 -21.71 5.92
CA GLY A 74 1.66 -22.88 5.54
C GLY A 74 1.98 -23.32 4.12
N GLU A 75 1.38 -24.44 3.71
CA GLU A 75 1.39 -24.88 2.32
C GLU A 75 0.73 -23.80 1.46
N ASP A 76 1.49 -23.23 0.53
CA ASP A 76 1.08 -22.18 -0.41
C ASP A 76 0.47 -20.91 0.22
N ILE A 77 0.82 -20.61 1.48
CA ILE A 77 0.43 -19.36 2.15
C ILE A 77 1.64 -18.57 2.60
N TRP A 78 1.75 -17.35 2.08
CA TRP A 78 2.78 -16.39 2.45
C TRP A 78 2.18 -15.20 3.18
N MET A 79 2.80 -14.82 4.28
CA MET A 79 2.49 -13.59 5.01
C MET A 79 3.58 -12.56 4.74
N VAL A 80 3.18 -11.35 4.38
CA VAL A 80 4.11 -10.24 4.15
C VAL A 80 3.69 -9.02 4.96
N ASP A 81 4.56 -8.56 5.85
CA ASP A 81 4.42 -7.26 6.48
C ASP A 81 5.08 -6.19 5.62
N TYR A 82 4.38 -5.07 5.45
CA TYR A 82 4.82 -3.90 4.72
C TYR A 82 4.63 -2.69 5.62
N THR A 83 5.73 -2.11 6.09
CA THR A 83 5.71 -0.89 6.90
C THR A 83 6.46 0.22 6.15
N THR A 84 5.78 1.34 5.90
CA THR A 84 6.39 2.54 5.32
C THR A 84 6.40 3.66 6.35
N SER A 85 7.56 4.29 6.54
CA SER A 85 7.74 5.44 7.44
C SER A 85 8.24 6.65 6.66
N LEU A 86 7.49 7.74 6.75
CA LEU A 86 7.69 8.96 5.98
C LEU A 86 8.19 10.09 6.87
N ASN A 87 9.16 10.86 6.39
CA ASN A 87 9.65 12.06 7.04
C ASN A 87 10.06 13.11 6.01
N SER A 88 9.78 14.38 6.26
CA SER A 88 10.23 15.48 5.41
C SER A 88 11.36 16.28 6.06
N PRO A 89 12.52 16.45 5.37
CA PRO A 89 13.58 17.34 5.84
C PRO A 89 13.31 18.82 5.54
N LEU A 90 12.27 19.13 4.75
CA LEU A 90 11.94 20.49 4.34
C LEU A 90 11.53 21.34 5.56
N GLU A 91 11.97 22.60 5.58
CA GLU A 91 11.71 23.54 6.68
C GLU A 91 10.21 23.72 6.99
N ASN A 92 9.36 23.68 5.96
CA ASN A 92 7.91 23.80 6.07
C ASN A 92 7.18 22.46 5.82
N GLY A 93 7.91 21.36 5.69
CA GLY A 93 7.36 20.04 5.36
C GLY A 93 6.72 19.98 3.98
N ILE A 94 5.92 18.94 3.73
CA ILE A 94 5.25 18.68 2.44
C ILE A 94 3.76 18.43 2.68
N LEU A 95 2.91 18.93 1.78
CA LEU A 95 1.48 18.62 1.76
C LEU A 95 1.23 17.51 0.73
N LEU A 96 0.50 16.48 1.14
CA LEU A 96 0.02 15.40 0.28
C LEU A 96 -1.47 15.64 0.08
N ASP A 97 -1.87 16.10 -1.11
CA ASP A 97 -3.25 16.52 -1.36
C ASP A 97 -4.21 15.34 -1.39
N ALA A 98 -5.46 15.60 -1.02
CA ALA A 98 -6.53 14.64 -1.15
C ALA A 98 -6.63 14.18 -2.62
N TYR A 99 -6.40 12.88 -2.83
CA TYR A 99 -6.36 12.30 -4.16
C TYR A 99 -6.59 10.78 -4.14
N ARG A 100 -7.11 10.26 -5.25
CA ARG A 100 -7.49 8.84 -5.42
C ARG A 100 -6.30 7.87 -5.59
N TYR A 101 -5.08 8.37 -5.69
CA TYR A 101 -3.82 7.61 -5.76
C TYR A 101 -2.82 8.31 -4.84
N GLY A 102 -2.31 7.65 -3.81
CA GLY A 102 -1.72 8.40 -2.72
C GLY A 102 -1.23 7.57 -1.56
N GLY A 103 0.03 7.13 -1.66
CA GLY A 103 0.72 6.42 -0.59
C GLY A 103 0.20 5.01 -0.36
N GLY A 104 0.26 4.60 0.91
CA GLY A 104 -0.20 3.28 1.37
C GLY A 104 0.41 2.12 0.59
N ILE A 105 -0.44 1.18 0.18
CA ILE A 105 -0.02 -0.03 -0.55
C ILE A 105 -0.91 -0.26 -1.77
N GLY A 106 -0.34 -0.05 -2.96
CA GLY A 106 -0.96 -0.36 -4.24
C GLY A 106 -0.50 -1.67 -4.86
N PHE A 107 -1.43 -2.35 -5.52
CA PHE A 107 -1.28 -3.60 -6.27
C PHE A 107 -2.02 -3.49 -7.60
N ARG A 108 -1.29 -3.73 -8.69
CA ARG A 108 -1.86 -3.93 -10.02
C ARG A 108 -1.76 -5.42 -10.34
N ALA A 109 -2.88 -6.04 -10.66
CA ALA A 109 -2.92 -7.46 -10.97
C ALA A 109 -2.23 -7.79 -12.30
N THR A 110 -1.99 -9.08 -12.52
CA THR A 110 -1.47 -9.62 -13.77
C THR A 110 -2.41 -9.30 -14.93
N GLU A 111 -1.90 -9.36 -16.16
CA GLU A 111 -2.75 -9.14 -17.34
C GLU A 111 -3.86 -10.18 -17.46
N THR A 112 -3.69 -11.39 -16.93
CA THR A 112 -4.72 -12.43 -16.93
C THR A 112 -5.99 -11.98 -16.20
N TRP A 113 -5.90 -11.10 -15.21
CA TRP A 113 -7.05 -10.68 -14.42
C TRP A 113 -7.84 -9.56 -15.09
N HIS A 114 -9.10 -9.85 -15.39
CA HIS A 114 -10.10 -8.92 -15.91
C HIS A 114 -11.43 -9.09 -15.17
N LYS A 115 -12.43 -8.26 -15.51
CA LYS A 115 -13.70 -8.20 -14.77
C LYS A 115 -14.45 -9.53 -14.63
N ASP A 116 -14.22 -10.48 -15.52
CA ASP A 116 -14.99 -11.74 -15.57
C ASP A 116 -14.31 -12.88 -14.79
N ASN A 117 -13.06 -12.71 -14.36
CA ASN A 117 -12.29 -13.76 -13.68
C ASN A 117 -11.62 -13.33 -12.37
N CYS A 118 -11.82 -12.10 -11.90
CA CYS A 118 -11.37 -11.63 -10.59
C CYS A 118 -12.50 -11.06 -9.74
N THR A 119 -12.32 -11.11 -8.41
CA THR A 119 -13.29 -10.63 -7.43
C THR A 119 -12.62 -9.74 -6.38
N VAL A 120 -13.45 -8.93 -5.72
CA VAL A 120 -13.08 -8.09 -4.59
C VAL A 120 -14.12 -8.31 -3.50
N LEU A 121 -13.67 -8.47 -2.26
CA LEU A 121 -14.52 -8.50 -1.06
C LEU A 121 -13.87 -7.67 0.05
N THR A 122 -14.61 -6.74 0.64
CA THR A 122 -14.11 -5.90 1.74
C THR A 122 -14.64 -6.38 3.09
N SER A 123 -14.03 -5.88 4.18
CA SER A 123 -14.49 -6.12 5.55
C SER A 123 -15.94 -5.72 5.83
N ASP A 124 -16.52 -4.86 4.99
CA ASP A 124 -17.88 -4.35 5.12
C ASP A 124 -18.84 -5.04 4.13
N GLY A 125 -18.39 -6.12 3.47
CA GLY A 125 -19.18 -6.88 2.50
C GLY A 125 -19.31 -6.21 1.13
N LYS A 126 -18.51 -5.17 0.84
CA LYS A 126 -18.53 -4.51 -0.47
C LYS A 126 -17.79 -5.34 -1.49
N THR A 127 -18.24 -5.22 -2.72
CA THR A 127 -17.70 -5.92 -3.88
C THR A 127 -16.96 -4.93 -4.78
N ARG A 128 -16.42 -5.43 -5.90
CA ARG A 128 -15.77 -4.57 -6.90
C ARG A 128 -16.68 -3.45 -7.43
N ILE A 129 -18.00 -3.62 -7.36
CA ILE A 129 -19.00 -2.63 -7.82
C ILE A 129 -18.96 -1.36 -6.95
N ASP A 130 -18.77 -1.49 -5.65
CA ASP A 130 -19.01 -0.43 -4.66
C ASP A 130 -17.86 -0.21 -3.67
N ALA A 131 -16.75 -0.95 -3.81
CA ALA A 131 -15.57 -0.81 -2.96
C ALA A 131 -14.76 0.47 -3.23
N ASP A 132 -14.79 1.04 -4.45
CA ASP A 132 -13.96 2.20 -4.78
C ASP A 132 -14.32 3.42 -3.93
N GLY A 133 -13.34 3.94 -3.19
CA GLY A 133 -13.51 5.09 -2.31
C GLY A 133 -14.25 4.85 -1.02
N SER A 134 -14.71 3.63 -0.80
CA SER A 134 -15.12 3.19 0.52
C SER A 134 -13.92 2.94 1.44
N TYR A 135 -14.21 2.77 2.74
CA TYR A 135 -13.26 2.37 3.77
C TYR A 135 -13.31 0.85 3.97
N ALA A 136 -12.18 0.25 4.34
CA ALA A 136 -12.15 -1.13 4.83
C ALA A 136 -10.99 -1.39 5.79
N ARG A 137 -11.17 -2.36 6.68
CA ARG A 137 -10.12 -2.88 7.56
C ARG A 137 -9.21 -3.84 6.82
N TRP A 138 -9.81 -4.62 5.92
CA TRP A 138 -9.16 -5.53 5.02
C TRP A 138 -9.92 -5.62 3.69
N CYS A 139 -9.20 -5.99 2.63
CA CYS A 139 -9.75 -6.20 1.31
C CYS A 139 -9.12 -7.46 0.70
N LEU A 140 -9.97 -8.42 0.35
CA LEU A 140 -9.61 -9.62 -0.37
C LEU A 140 -9.74 -9.36 -1.87
N VAL A 141 -8.67 -9.64 -2.62
CA VAL A 141 -8.65 -9.58 -4.08
C VAL A 141 -8.11 -10.91 -4.61
N GLU A 142 -8.90 -11.60 -5.42
CA GLU A 142 -8.53 -12.92 -5.97
C GLU A 142 -8.93 -13.04 -7.44
N GLY A 143 -8.31 -13.95 -8.17
CA GLY A 143 -8.58 -14.17 -9.58
C GLY A 143 -7.86 -15.38 -10.15
N GLU A 144 -8.18 -15.71 -11.39
CA GLU A 144 -7.66 -16.88 -12.10
C GLU A 144 -6.12 -16.95 -12.12
N SER A 145 -5.58 -18.13 -11.88
CA SER A 145 -4.14 -18.41 -11.90
C SER A 145 -3.87 -19.85 -12.34
N ASP A 146 -2.60 -20.16 -12.62
CA ASP A 146 -2.16 -21.47 -13.15
C ASP A 146 -1.88 -22.52 -12.05
N VAL A 147 -2.29 -22.26 -10.81
CA VAL A 147 -2.17 -23.21 -9.69
C VAL A 147 -3.22 -24.33 -9.80
N GLU A 148 -3.08 -25.42 -9.04
CA GLU A 148 -3.99 -26.57 -9.12
C GLU A 148 -5.45 -26.18 -8.84
N GLU A 149 -5.67 -25.23 -7.93
CA GLU A 149 -6.98 -24.69 -7.56
C GLU A 149 -7.57 -23.75 -8.62
N GLY A 150 -6.77 -23.34 -9.62
CA GLY A 150 -7.15 -22.43 -10.72
C GLY A 150 -7.37 -20.97 -10.30
N ARG A 151 -7.00 -20.61 -9.08
CA ARG A 151 -7.18 -19.26 -8.52
C ARG A 151 -6.21 -19.01 -7.38
N SER A 152 -5.74 -17.77 -7.29
CA SER A 152 -4.93 -17.26 -6.18
C SER A 152 -5.42 -15.87 -5.78
N GLY A 153 -4.98 -15.40 -4.61
CA GLY A 153 -5.39 -14.09 -4.13
C GLY A 153 -4.44 -13.47 -3.13
N ILE A 154 -4.77 -12.22 -2.78
CA ILE A 154 -4.11 -11.45 -1.75
C ILE A 154 -5.19 -10.83 -0.85
N LEU A 155 -5.08 -11.11 0.45
CA LEU A 155 -5.79 -10.38 1.49
C LEU A 155 -4.91 -9.22 1.95
N PHE A 156 -5.31 -7.99 1.62
CA PHE A 156 -4.66 -6.76 2.10
C PHE A 156 -5.30 -6.32 3.42
N MET A 157 -4.49 -5.97 4.42
CA MET A 157 -4.96 -5.54 5.73
C MET A 157 -4.33 -4.21 6.15
N SER A 158 -5.15 -3.29 6.62
CA SER A 158 -4.74 -2.04 7.24
C SER A 158 -4.67 -2.20 8.76
N HIS A 159 -3.61 -1.66 9.38
CA HIS A 159 -3.45 -1.70 10.83
C HIS A 159 -4.23 -0.56 11.53
N PRO A 160 -4.83 -0.79 12.71
CA PRO A 160 -5.55 0.25 13.47
C PRO A 160 -4.77 1.52 13.82
N SER A 161 -3.44 1.47 13.78
CA SER A 161 -2.59 2.64 14.04
C SER A 161 -2.41 3.55 12.82
N ASN A 162 -2.86 3.15 11.63
CA ASN A 162 -2.71 3.97 10.43
C ASN A 162 -3.66 5.17 10.50
N ARG A 163 -3.21 6.32 10.00
CA ARG A 163 -3.89 7.62 10.19
C ARG A 163 -5.37 7.63 9.77
N MET A 164 -5.73 6.82 8.78
CA MET A 164 -7.07 6.77 8.21
C MET A 164 -7.75 5.42 8.43
N HIS A 165 -7.32 4.59 9.39
CA HIS A 165 -7.94 3.27 9.60
C HIS A 165 -9.38 3.36 10.12
N PRO A 166 -10.32 2.51 9.66
CA PRO A 166 -10.27 1.64 8.48
C PRO A 166 -10.01 2.46 7.21
N GLU A 167 -9.08 2.07 6.35
CA GLU A 167 -8.52 2.96 5.32
C GLU A 167 -9.37 3.06 4.06
N PRO A 168 -9.44 4.26 3.43
CA PRO A 168 -10.12 4.41 2.17
C PRO A 168 -9.32 3.75 1.05
N MET A 169 -10.02 3.14 0.10
CA MET A 169 -9.41 2.32 -0.94
C MET A 169 -9.55 2.93 -2.32
N ARG A 170 -8.66 2.56 -3.24
CA ARG A 170 -8.84 2.67 -4.68
C ARG A 170 -9.00 1.27 -5.27
N VAL A 171 -10.16 1.06 -5.88
CA VAL A 171 -10.47 -0.17 -6.62
C VAL A 171 -10.85 0.28 -8.02
N TRP A 172 -10.20 -0.26 -9.06
CA TRP A 172 -10.58 0.08 -10.43
C TRP A 172 -11.99 -0.44 -10.75
N PRO A 173 -12.93 0.45 -11.15
CA PRO A 173 -14.26 0.07 -11.60
C PRO A 173 -14.23 -1.01 -12.68
N ILE A 174 -15.30 -1.80 -12.75
CA ILE A 174 -15.44 -2.95 -13.67
C ILE A 174 -15.28 -2.56 -15.15
N ASP A 175 -15.57 -1.32 -15.52
CA ASP A 175 -15.47 -0.79 -16.87
C ASP A 175 -14.14 -0.04 -17.16
N SER A 176 -13.18 -0.09 -16.23
CA SER A 176 -11.86 0.52 -16.40
C SER A 176 -11.09 -0.09 -17.58
N ASN A 177 -10.07 0.65 -18.08
CA ASN A 177 -9.20 0.22 -19.17
C ASN A 177 -9.96 -0.15 -20.45
N GLY A 178 -10.85 0.74 -20.88
CA GLY A 178 -11.64 0.56 -22.10
C GLY A 178 -12.68 -0.56 -22.00
N GLY A 179 -13.19 -0.84 -20.80
CA GLY A 179 -14.22 -1.86 -20.58
C GLY A 179 -13.69 -3.29 -20.35
N ARG A 180 -12.37 -3.51 -20.39
CA ARG A 180 -11.75 -4.79 -20.02
C ARG A 180 -11.89 -5.07 -18.52
N GLY A 181 -11.79 -4.02 -17.71
CA GLY A 181 -11.91 -4.14 -16.26
C GLY A 181 -10.70 -4.77 -15.59
N ASP A 182 -9.49 -4.33 -15.94
CA ASP A 182 -8.28 -4.77 -15.24
C ASP A 182 -8.35 -4.48 -13.74
N MET A 183 -7.71 -5.31 -12.93
CA MET A 183 -7.78 -5.22 -11.48
C MET A 183 -6.64 -4.38 -10.90
N TYR A 184 -7.00 -3.37 -10.11
CA TYR A 184 -6.08 -2.58 -9.29
C TYR A 184 -6.70 -2.31 -7.93
N PHE A 185 -5.88 -2.49 -6.89
CA PHE A 185 -6.22 -2.22 -5.51
C PHE A 185 -5.18 -1.29 -4.89
N GLU A 186 -5.61 -0.37 -4.02
CA GLU A 186 -4.71 0.39 -3.16
C GLU A 186 -5.44 0.81 -1.88
N PHE A 187 -4.77 0.72 -0.73
CA PHE A 187 -5.14 1.53 0.43
C PHE A 187 -4.54 2.93 0.28
N VAL A 188 -5.39 3.96 0.30
CA VAL A 188 -5.03 5.33 -0.07
C VAL A 188 -5.20 6.24 1.16
N PRO A 189 -4.19 6.39 2.03
CA PRO A 189 -4.27 7.19 3.26
C PRO A 189 -4.59 8.67 3.06
N ILE A 190 -4.62 9.18 1.83
CA ILE A 190 -4.96 10.57 1.50
C ILE A 190 -6.23 10.68 0.65
N ARG A 191 -7.07 9.65 0.54
CA ARG A 191 -8.16 9.69 -0.46
C ARG A 191 -9.15 10.84 -0.28
N HIS A 192 -9.54 11.07 0.97
CA HIS A 192 -10.60 12.01 1.32
C HIS A 192 -10.07 13.26 2.02
N ASP A 193 -8.92 13.16 2.69
CA ASP A 193 -8.30 14.24 3.46
C ASP A 193 -6.84 14.41 3.09
N ASP A 194 -6.42 15.67 2.93
CA ASP A 194 -5.03 16.04 2.76
C ASP A 194 -4.18 15.52 3.94
N TRP A 195 -2.87 15.40 3.72
CA TRP A 195 -1.90 15.08 4.76
C TRP A 195 -0.75 16.06 4.75
N LYS A 196 -0.64 16.89 5.78
CA LYS A 196 0.59 17.62 6.03
C LYS A 196 1.58 16.71 6.76
N LEU A 197 2.74 16.47 6.13
CA LEU A 197 3.90 15.94 6.84
C LEU A 197 4.69 17.12 7.39
N ASP A 198 4.68 17.27 8.71
CA ASP A 198 5.43 18.33 9.38
C ASP A 198 6.95 18.07 9.29
N PRO A 199 7.77 19.14 9.32
CA PRO A 199 9.22 19.03 9.34
C PRO A 199 9.72 18.08 10.42
N LYS A 200 10.60 17.15 10.04
CA LYS A 200 11.32 16.25 10.96
C LYS A 200 10.42 15.34 11.81
N LYS A 201 9.12 15.24 11.53
CA LYS A 201 8.24 14.25 12.14
C LYS A 201 8.18 12.99 11.29
N THR A 202 8.15 11.84 11.96
CA THR A 202 8.02 10.53 11.32
C THR A 202 6.58 10.06 11.40
N TYR A 203 6.05 9.62 10.27
CA TYR A 203 4.70 9.10 10.14
C TYR A 203 4.75 7.69 9.58
N THR A 204 4.06 6.74 10.20
CA THR A 204 4.15 5.32 9.83
C THR A 204 2.81 4.77 9.39
N LEU A 205 2.81 4.01 8.29
CA LEU A 205 1.71 3.19 7.83
C LEU A 205 2.14 1.73 7.83
N LYS A 206 1.27 0.86 8.34
CA LYS A 206 1.53 -0.57 8.50
C LYS A 206 0.46 -1.37 7.78
N TYR A 207 0.90 -2.31 6.95
CA TYR A 207 0.02 -3.21 6.21
C TYR A 207 0.52 -4.64 6.35
N ARG A 208 -0.40 -5.58 6.22
CA ARG A 208 -0.08 -7.00 6.09
C ARG A 208 -0.81 -7.57 4.87
N MET A 209 -0.13 -8.44 4.15
CA MET A 209 -0.70 -9.23 3.06
C MET A 209 -0.67 -10.71 3.43
N ILE A 210 -1.76 -11.42 3.14
CA ILE A 210 -1.75 -12.89 3.03
C ILE A 210 -1.91 -13.23 1.57
N ILE A 211 -0.89 -13.87 1.00
CA ILE A 211 -0.87 -14.37 -0.37
C ILE A 211 -1.18 -15.86 -0.29
N PHE A 212 -2.12 -16.34 -1.09
CA PHE A 212 -2.62 -17.71 -0.99
C PHE A 212 -3.04 -18.25 -2.36
N ASP A 213 -2.95 -19.56 -2.51
CA ASP A 213 -3.62 -20.33 -3.56
C ASP A 213 -4.97 -20.86 -3.08
N GLY A 214 -5.90 -21.02 -4.01
CA GLY A 214 -7.28 -21.40 -3.72
C GLY A 214 -8.19 -20.22 -3.37
N LYS A 215 -9.04 -20.41 -2.35
CA LYS A 215 -10.05 -19.43 -1.91
C LYS A 215 -9.89 -19.14 -0.42
N LEU A 216 -10.12 -17.88 -0.07
CA LEU A 216 -10.12 -17.41 1.30
C LEU A 216 -11.49 -16.81 1.61
N ASP A 217 -12.16 -17.29 2.67
CA ASP A 217 -13.47 -16.78 3.06
C ASP A 217 -13.39 -15.57 4.00
N ALA A 218 -14.51 -14.85 4.15
CA ALA A 218 -14.57 -13.65 4.97
C ALA A 218 -14.27 -13.91 6.46
N GLU A 219 -14.63 -15.10 6.97
CA GLU A 219 -14.38 -15.46 8.37
C GLU A 219 -12.87 -15.63 8.62
N THR A 220 -12.18 -16.28 7.69
CA THR A 220 -10.73 -16.47 7.71
C THR A 220 -10.01 -15.13 7.53
N ALA A 221 -10.49 -14.27 6.63
CA ALA A 221 -9.97 -12.91 6.46
C ALA A 221 -10.04 -12.11 7.77
N GLU A 222 -11.17 -12.18 8.46
CA GLU A 222 -11.37 -11.50 9.74
C GLU A 222 -10.46 -12.06 10.84
N LYS A 223 -10.18 -13.37 10.85
CA LYS A 223 -9.20 -13.98 11.78
C LYS A 223 -7.79 -13.47 11.54
N TYR A 224 -7.34 -13.42 10.28
CA TYR A 224 -6.04 -12.84 9.93
C TYR A 224 -5.93 -11.38 10.35
N TRP A 225 -6.96 -10.58 10.06
CA TRP A 225 -6.98 -9.18 10.44
C TRP A 225 -6.94 -9.00 11.97
N ASN A 226 -7.74 -9.75 12.73
CA ASN A 226 -7.71 -9.67 14.19
C ASN A 226 -6.32 -10.03 14.76
N SER A 227 -5.63 -11.02 14.19
CA SER A 227 -4.26 -11.36 14.58
C SER A 227 -3.28 -10.21 14.31
N PHE A 228 -3.43 -9.51 13.18
CA PHE A 228 -2.58 -8.36 12.81
C PHE A 228 -2.90 -7.10 13.61
N ALA A 229 -4.17 -6.80 13.85
CA ALA A 229 -4.66 -5.62 14.54
C ALA A 229 -4.38 -5.65 16.05
N SER A 230 -4.19 -6.84 16.61
CA SER A 230 -3.90 -7.03 18.03
C SER A 230 -2.43 -6.79 18.32
N VAL A 231 -2.12 -5.93 19.29
CA VAL A 231 -0.80 -5.94 19.93
C VAL A 231 -0.77 -7.18 20.85
N PRO A 232 0.09 -8.18 20.62
CA PRO A 232 0.17 -9.32 21.51
C PRO A 232 0.56 -8.82 22.91
N LYS A 233 -0.32 -9.00 23.89
CA LYS A 233 0.07 -8.85 25.31
C LYS A 233 0.86 -10.10 25.68
N ALA A 234 2.18 -10.05 25.54
CA ALA A 234 3.03 -11.06 26.13
C ALA A 234 3.14 -10.78 27.64
N GLU A 235 2.44 -11.56 28.46
CA GLU A 235 2.81 -11.70 29.87
C GLU A 235 4.01 -12.65 29.92
N LEU A 236 5.19 -12.10 30.22
CA LEU A 236 6.34 -12.90 30.60
C LEU A 236 6.00 -13.54 31.95
N LYS A 237 5.85 -14.86 31.96
CA LYS A 237 5.86 -15.67 33.19
C LYS A 237 7.29 -16.01 33.57
#